data_AF-A0A9D2MLQ9-F1
#
_entry.id   AF-A0A9D2MLQ9-F1
#
_cell.length_a   1.000
_cell.length_b   1.000
_cell.length_c   1.000
_cell.angle_alpha   90.00
_cell.angle_beta   90.00
_cell.angle_gamma   90.00
#
_symmetry.space_group_name_H-M   'P 1'
#
loop_
_entity.id
_entity.type
_entity.pdbx_description
1 polymer ?
#
loop_
_entity_poly.entity_id
_entity_poly.type
_entity_poly.pdbx_seq_one_letter_code
_entity_poly.pdbx_strand_id
1 'polypeptide(L)'
;MEEYAPASAAQALEELETCYRDFIEKLKKSKASSVGEVMGNFFRAQGNPRVSYAVEEFDAAMTERLAALTALLEGCPAEEACRLAAQALELMLFYPVPADSTVAFSLSAFEGRAVALLPFLSPDQQREAASRYARRTPPRRMLPNQEKLWKALARP
;
A
#
# COMPACT_ATOMS: atom_id res chain seq x y z
N MET A 1 26.42 -6.51 -8.55
CA MET A 1 25.15 -5.93 -8.12
C MET A 1 24.71 -6.79 -6.97
N GLU A 2 24.95 -6.33 -5.73
CA GLU A 2 24.57 -7.11 -4.55
C GLU A 2 23.04 -7.21 -4.54
N GLU A 3 22.54 -8.44 -4.51
CA GLU A 3 21.12 -8.76 -4.39
C GLU A 3 20.70 -8.31 -2.97
N TYR A 4 20.08 -7.15 -2.86
CA TYR A 4 19.63 -6.62 -1.58
C TYR A 4 18.37 -7.39 -1.17
N ALA A 5 18.55 -8.47 -0.41
CA ALA A 5 17.47 -9.20 0.21
C ALA A 5 17.40 -8.84 1.70
N PRO A 6 16.24 -8.40 2.24
CA PRO A 6 16.11 -8.13 3.66
C PRO A 6 16.42 -9.39 4.47
N ALA A 7 17.15 -9.23 5.58
CA ALA A 7 17.61 -10.36 6.39
C ALA A 7 16.48 -11.00 7.22
N SER A 8 15.34 -10.31 7.38
CA SER A 8 14.18 -10.79 8.14
C SER A 8 12.88 -10.13 7.69
N ALA A 9 11.74 -10.75 8.00
CA ALA A 9 10.42 -10.19 7.70
C ALA A 9 10.18 -8.84 8.41
N ALA A 10 10.71 -8.66 9.61
CA ALA A 10 10.63 -7.39 10.34
C ALA A 10 11.41 -6.28 9.60
N GLN A 11 12.61 -6.59 9.11
CA GLN A 11 13.40 -5.64 8.31
C GLN A 11 12.69 -5.32 6.99
N ALA A 12 12.10 -6.31 6.31
CA ALA A 12 11.32 -6.09 5.09
C ALA A 12 10.12 -5.16 5.32
N LEU A 13 9.47 -5.25 6.49
CA LEU A 13 8.39 -4.34 6.89
C LEU A 13 8.91 -2.91 7.13
N GLU A 14 10.06 -2.73 7.79
CA GLU A 14 10.68 -1.42 7.99
C GLU A 14 11.09 -0.76 6.65
N GLU A 15 11.59 -1.56 5.71
CA GLU A 15 11.92 -1.11 4.36
C GLU A 15 10.66 -0.70 3.58
N LEU A 16 9.55 -1.42 3.76
CA LEU A 16 8.25 -1.05 3.20
C LEU A 16 7.75 0.27 3.80
N GLU A 17 7.86 0.46 5.12
CA GLU A 17 7.51 1.74 5.76
C GLU A 17 8.36 2.89 5.22
N THR A 18 9.67 2.68 5.08
CA THR A 18 10.59 3.66 4.52
C THR A 18 10.21 4.02 3.09
N CYS A 19 9.84 3.04 2.27
CA CYS A 19 9.35 3.25 0.91
C CYS A 19 8.11 4.17 0.86
N TYR A 20 7.13 3.95 1.74
CA TYR A 20 5.95 4.81 1.86
C TYR A 20 6.32 6.24 2.29
N ARG A 21 7.21 6.38 3.27
CA ARG A 21 7.67 7.69 3.77
C ARG A 21 8.37 8.49 2.67
N ASP A 22 9.28 7.86 1.95
CA ASP A 22 10.03 8.50 0.86
C ASP A 22 9.11 8.92 -0.29
N PHE A 23 8.13 8.09 -0.62
CA PHE A 23 7.14 8.43 -1.63
C PHE A 23 6.27 9.63 -1.24
N ILE A 24 5.78 9.67 0.00
CA ILE A 24 5.02 10.81 0.53
C ILE A 24 5.85 12.10 0.44
N GLU A 25 7.12 12.06 0.84
CA GLU A 25 8.02 13.22 0.76
C GLU A 25 8.31 13.65 -0.68
N LYS A 26 8.48 12.70 -1.61
CA LYS A 26 8.64 13.00 -3.05
C LYS A 26 7.39 13.65 -3.61
N LEU A 27 6.19 13.12 -3.31
CA LEU A 27 4.94 13.71 -3.78
C LEU A 27 4.73 15.14 -3.28
N LYS A 28 5.02 15.41 -1.99
CA LYS A 28 4.99 16.77 -1.43
C LYS A 28 5.93 17.72 -2.18
N LYS A 29 7.14 17.25 -2.52
CA LYS A 29 8.15 18.01 -3.28
C LYS A 29 7.77 18.22 -4.75
N SER A 30 6.98 17.31 -5.33
CA SER A 30 6.53 17.40 -6.72
C SER A 30 5.51 18.51 -6.97
N LYS A 31 4.94 19.12 -5.90
CA LYS A 31 3.98 20.25 -5.96
C LYS A 31 2.83 19.99 -6.95
N ALA A 32 2.23 18.81 -6.87
CA ALA A 32 1.02 18.52 -7.64
C ALA A 32 -0.07 19.55 -7.27
N SER A 33 -0.69 20.16 -8.27
CA SER A 33 -1.60 21.28 -8.09
C SER A 33 -3.02 20.81 -7.78
N SER A 34 -3.36 19.56 -8.17
CA SER A 34 -4.68 18.97 -7.96
C SER A 34 -4.68 17.45 -8.08
N VAL A 35 -5.75 16.83 -7.55
CA VAL A 35 -6.05 15.40 -7.76
C VAL A 35 -6.26 15.06 -9.24
N GLY A 36 -6.82 15.97 -10.04
CA GLY A 36 -7.04 15.77 -11.48
C GLY A 36 -5.73 15.62 -12.27
N GLU A 37 -4.69 16.37 -11.88
CA GLU A 37 -3.35 16.28 -12.47
C GLU A 37 -2.70 14.91 -12.17
N VAL A 38 -2.96 14.37 -10.99
CA VAL A 38 -2.49 13.03 -10.58
C VAL A 38 -3.30 11.93 -11.24
N MET A 39 -4.62 12.08 -11.36
CA MET A 39 -5.44 11.17 -12.18
C MET A 39 -4.95 11.13 -13.62
N GLY A 40 -4.56 12.27 -14.20
CA GLY A 40 -3.98 12.33 -15.54
C GLY A 40 -2.78 11.40 -15.70
N ASN A 41 -1.92 11.28 -14.69
CA ASN A 41 -0.78 10.36 -14.71
C ASN A 41 -1.21 8.88 -14.75
N PHE A 42 -2.23 8.50 -13.98
CA PHE A 42 -2.75 7.13 -14.00
C PHE A 42 -3.52 6.80 -15.28
N PHE A 43 -4.08 7.81 -15.97
CA PHE A 43 -4.91 7.63 -17.17
C PHE A 43 -4.25 8.09 -18.49
N ARG A 44 -2.92 8.28 -18.52
CA ARG A 44 -2.14 8.70 -19.71
C ARG A 44 -2.58 10.05 -20.34
N ALA A 45 -3.12 10.96 -19.54
CA ALA A 45 -3.32 12.36 -19.94
C ALA A 45 -2.09 13.22 -19.58
N GLN A 46 -1.99 14.45 -20.09
CA GLN A 46 -0.92 15.39 -19.70
C GLN A 46 -0.99 15.69 -18.19
N GLY A 47 -0.20 14.97 -17.39
CA GLY A 47 -0.05 15.22 -15.97
C GLY A 47 1.38 15.59 -15.60
N ASN A 48 1.62 15.85 -14.31
CA ASN A 48 2.91 16.32 -13.83
C ASN A 48 3.97 15.22 -13.96
N PRO A 49 5.04 15.42 -14.77
CA PRO A 49 6.06 14.40 -14.96
C PRO A 49 6.77 14.03 -13.65
N ARG A 50 6.94 14.96 -12.72
CA ARG A 50 7.57 14.68 -11.41
C ARG A 50 6.71 13.76 -10.55
N VAL A 51 5.39 13.88 -10.65
CA VAL A 51 4.48 12.95 -9.98
C VAL A 51 4.52 11.59 -10.68
N SER A 52 4.55 11.54 -12.02
CA SER A 52 4.67 10.28 -12.76
C SER A 52 5.93 9.52 -12.36
N TYR A 53 7.10 10.18 -12.35
CA TYR A 53 8.35 9.56 -11.91
C TYR A 53 8.30 9.07 -10.46
N ALA A 54 7.74 9.87 -9.54
CA ALA A 54 7.60 9.46 -8.15
C ALA A 54 6.67 8.23 -8.00
N VAL A 55 5.57 8.18 -8.76
CA VAL A 55 4.62 7.08 -8.77
C VAL A 55 5.25 5.82 -9.36
N GLU A 56 5.95 5.92 -10.48
CA GLU A 56 6.63 4.78 -11.13
C GLU A 56 7.77 4.21 -10.28
N GLU A 57 8.57 5.07 -9.66
CA GLU A 57 9.65 4.64 -8.76
C GLU A 57 9.08 3.94 -7.52
N PHE A 58 8.04 4.51 -6.92
CA PHE A 58 7.34 3.88 -5.80
C PHE A 58 6.67 2.57 -6.21
N ASP A 59 6.10 2.50 -7.41
CA ASP A 59 5.46 1.30 -7.95
C ASP A 59 6.41 0.11 -7.97
N ALA A 60 7.60 0.31 -8.55
CA ALA A 60 8.65 -0.69 -8.61
C ALA A 60 9.15 -1.05 -7.21
N ALA A 61 9.51 -0.04 -6.41
CA ALA A 61 10.08 -0.20 -5.08
C ALA A 61 9.14 -0.94 -4.12
N MET A 62 7.85 -0.62 -4.16
CA MET A 62 6.84 -1.23 -3.31
C MET A 62 6.52 -2.66 -3.77
N THR A 63 6.48 -2.91 -5.08
CA THR A 63 6.26 -4.27 -5.61
C THR A 63 7.37 -5.21 -5.15
N GLU A 64 8.63 -4.79 -5.27
CA GLU A 64 9.79 -5.55 -4.82
C GLU A 64 9.76 -5.82 -3.30
N ARG A 65 9.54 -4.78 -2.49
CA ARG A 65 9.50 -4.89 -1.02
C ARG A 65 8.35 -5.75 -0.53
N LEU A 66 7.18 -5.62 -1.13
CA LEU A 66 6.03 -6.45 -0.77
C LEU A 66 6.28 -7.92 -1.11
N ALA A 67 6.87 -8.21 -2.28
CA ALA A 67 7.23 -9.57 -2.66
C ALA A 67 8.25 -10.18 -1.70
N ALA A 68 9.30 -9.42 -1.35
CA ALA A 68 10.31 -9.84 -0.37
C ALA A 68 9.68 -10.10 1.01
N LEU A 69 8.81 -9.21 1.49
CA LEU A 69 8.08 -9.40 2.74
C LEU A 69 7.25 -10.69 2.70
N THR A 70 6.42 -10.88 1.67
CA THR A 70 5.56 -12.08 1.60
C THR A 70 6.36 -13.37 1.55
N ALA A 71 7.49 -13.41 0.83
CA ALA A 71 8.37 -14.57 0.79
C ALA A 71 8.97 -14.90 2.17
N LEU A 72 9.33 -13.87 2.96
CA LEU A 72 9.83 -14.07 4.32
C LEU A 72 8.74 -14.48 5.31
N LEU A 73 7.50 -14.01 5.13
CA LEU A 73 6.35 -14.40 5.95
C LEU A 73 6.01 -15.89 5.80
N GLU A 74 6.20 -16.47 4.61
CA GLU A 74 6.00 -17.91 4.37
C GLU A 74 6.91 -18.80 5.22
N GLY A 75 8.11 -18.30 5.57
CA GLY A 75 9.07 -19.00 6.43
C GLY A 75 8.88 -18.75 7.93
N CYS A 76 7.98 -17.84 8.32
CA CYS A 76 7.78 -17.44 9.71
C CYS A 76 6.78 -18.36 10.44
N PRO A 77 6.88 -18.48 11.78
CA PRO A 77 5.80 -19.06 12.59
C PRO A 77 4.49 -18.32 12.33
N ALA A 78 3.36 -19.04 12.31
CA ALA A 78 2.06 -18.49 11.91
C ALA A 78 1.65 -17.25 12.72
N GLU A 79 1.90 -17.24 14.04
CA GLU A 79 1.59 -16.09 14.91
C GLU A 79 2.40 -14.84 14.53
N GLU A 80 3.68 -15.03 14.21
CA GLU A 80 4.58 -13.96 13.82
C GLU A 80 4.26 -13.44 12.41
N ALA A 81 4.02 -14.35 11.46
CA ALA A 81 3.59 -14.00 10.12
C ALA A 81 2.30 -13.18 10.14
N CYS A 82 1.34 -13.62 10.94
CA CYS A 82 0.06 -12.95 11.17
C CYS A 82 0.23 -11.55 11.77
N ARG A 83 1.08 -11.40 12.79
CA ARG A 83 1.38 -10.11 13.43
C ARG A 83 2.02 -9.14 12.43
N LEU A 84 3.03 -9.58 11.68
CA LEU A 84 3.74 -8.74 10.72
C LEU A 84 2.89 -8.39 9.50
N ALA A 85 2.11 -9.34 8.98
CA ALA A 85 1.16 -9.08 7.90
C ALA A 85 0.09 -8.07 8.31
N ALA A 86 -0.39 -8.12 9.55
CA ALA A 86 -1.33 -7.15 10.08
C ALA A 86 -0.70 -5.75 10.16
N GLN A 87 0.55 -5.63 10.60
CA GLN A 87 1.27 -4.36 10.63
C GLN A 87 1.49 -3.79 9.21
N ALA A 88 1.84 -4.65 8.25
CA ALA A 88 1.94 -4.26 6.84
C ALA A 88 0.59 -3.79 6.27
N LEU A 89 -0.51 -4.47 6.61
CA LEU A 89 -1.85 -4.06 6.19
C LEU A 89 -2.23 -2.70 6.80
N GLU A 90 -1.91 -2.49 8.08
CA GLU A 90 -2.09 -1.19 8.75
C GLU A 90 -1.28 -0.09 8.06
N LEU A 91 -0.03 -0.36 7.68
CA LEU A 91 0.78 0.59 6.93
C LEU A 91 0.12 0.95 5.59
N MET A 92 -0.34 -0.04 4.84
CA MET A 92 -0.87 0.18 3.49
C MET A 92 -2.25 0.87 3.48
N LEU A 93 -3.07 0.65 4.52
CA LEU A 93 -4.46 1.14 4.57
C LEU A 93 -4.69 2.28 5.56
N PHE A 94 -3.91 2.38 6.63
CA PHE A 94 -4.24 3.22 7.78
C PHE A 94 -3.08 4.07 8.29
N TYR A 95 -1.86 3.91 7.77
CA TYR A 95 -0.74 4.82 8.03
C TYR A 95 -1.18 6.26 7.77
N PRO A 96 -0.77 7.24 8.60
CA PRO A 96 -1.42 8.54 8.71
C PRO A 96 -1.78 9.09 7.35
N VAL A 97 -3.08 9.16 7.11
CA VAL A 97 -3.64 9.65 5.86
C VAL A 97 -3.12 11.06 5.66
N PRO A 98 -2.36 11.33 4.59
CA PRO A 98 -1.83 12.65 4.34
C PRO A 98 -2.96 13.68 4.32
N ALA A 99 -2.74 14.84 4.95
CA ALA A 99 -3.70 15.95 4.89
C ALA A 99 -3.89 16.46 3.45
N ASP A 100 -2.86 16.28 2.61
CA ASP A 100 -2.90 16.57 1.18
C ASP A 100 -3.71 15.48 0.44
N SER A 101 -4.86 15.89 -0.12
CA SER A 101 -5.76 15.01 -0.86
C SER A 101 -5.13 14.37 -2.09
N THR A 102 -4.13 15.02 -2.67
CA THR A 102 -3.41 14.54 -3.85
C THR A 102 -2.47 13.40 -3.49
N VAL A 103 -1.75 13.55 -2.37
CA VAL A 103 -0.92 12.47 -1.82
C VAL A 103 -1.78 11.30 -1.35
N ALA A 104 -2.89 11.58 -0.67
CA ALA A 104 -3.84 10.55 -0.24
C ALA A 104 -4.43 9.78 -1.44
N PHE A 105 -4.77 10.47 -2.52
CA PHE A 105 -5.26 9.83 -3.74
C PHE A 105 -4.20 8.94 -4.39
N SER A 106 -2.95 9.40 -4.53
CA SER A 106 -1.85 8.58 -5.07
C SER A 106 -1.66 7.29 -4.28
N LEU A 107 -1.71 7.34 -2.94
CA LEU A 107 -1.60 6.14 -2.10
C LEU A 107 -2.77 5.18 -2.32
N SER A 108 -3.99 5.70 -2.52
CA SER A 108 -5.19 4.87 -2.74
C SER A 108 -5.11 3.98 -3.97
N ALA A 109 -4.33 4.37 -4.99
CA ALA A 109 -4.08 3.56 -6.19
C ALA A 109 -3.32 2.26 -5.88
N PHE A 110 -2.62 2.21 -4.77
CA PHE A 110 -1.76 1.10 -4.38
C PHE A 110 -2.36 0.17 -3.33
N GLU A 111 -3.44 0.59 -2.66
CA GLU A 111 -4.06 -0.18 -1.58
C GLU A 111 -4.44 -1.60 -2.00
N GLY A 112 -4.91 -1.79 -3.24
CA GLY A 112 -5.27 -3.11 -3.78
C GLY A 112 -4.16 -4.16 -3.75
N ARG A 113 -2.89 -3.76 -3.62
CA ARG A 113 -1.76 -4.69 -3.47
C ARG A 113 -1.74 -5.42 -2.14
N ALA A 114 -2.40 -4.88 -1.11
CA ALA A 114 -2.48 -5.51 0.19
C ALA A 114 -3.21 -6.87 0.16
N VAL A 115 -3.87 -7.24 -0.95
CA VAL A 115 -4.39 -8.60 -1.18
C VAL A 115 -3.32 -9.68 -0.96
N ALA A 116 -2.05 -9.38 -1.24
CA ALA A 116 -0.94 -10.31 -1.03
C ALA A 116 -0.71 -10.70 0.44
N LEU A 117 -1.22 -9.90 1.38
CA LEU A 117 -1.06 -10.14 2.82
C LEU A 117 -2.15 -11.04 3.42
N LEU A 118 -3.29 -11.20 2.73
CA LEU A 118 -4.45 -11.93 3.24
C LEU A 118 -4.15 -13.37 3.67
N PRO A 119 -3.35 -14.17 2.93
CA PRO A 119 -3.05 -15.56 3.33
C PRO A 119 -2.42 -15.70 4.72
N PHE A 120 -1.78 -14.64 5.22
CA PHE A 120 -1.10 -14.65 6.52
C PHE A 120 -2.00 -14.14 7.66
N LEU A 121 -3.17 -13.58 7.35
CA LEU A 121 -4.07 -12.96 8.34
C LEU A 121 -5.13 -13.95 8.83
N SER A 122 -5.42 -13.91 10.11
CA SER A 122 -6.57 -14.63 10.66
C SER A 122 -7.90 -14.10 10.11
N PRO A 123 -8.96 -14.93 10.03
CA PRO A 123 -10.27 -14.48 9.58
C PRO A 123 -10.87 -13.33 10.39
N ASP A 124 -10.55 -13.24 11.70
CA ASP A 124 -11.00 -12.13 12.55
C ASP A 124 -10.31 -10.81 12.18
N GLN A 125 -9.01 -10.82 11.91
CA GLN A 125 -8.28 -9.63 11.48
C GLN A 125 -8.72 -9.16 10.09
N GLN A 126 -8.97 -10.08 9.16
CA GLN A 126 -9.49 -9.72 7.83
C GLN A 126 -10.86 -9.04 7.94
N ARG A 127 -11.76 -9.58 8.78
CA ARG A 127 -13.08 -8.98 9.04
C ARG A 127 -12.99 -7.61 9.71
N GLU A 128 -12.12 -7.44 10.71
CA GLU A 128 -11.93 -6.14 11.36
C GLU A 128 -11.33 -5.11 10.39
N ALA A 129 -10.33 -5.49 9.59
CA ALA A 129 -9.76 -4.62 8.58
C ALA A 129 -10.79 -4.20 7.52
N ALA A 130 -11.61 -5.14 7.01
CA ALA A 130 -12.72 -4.84 6.11
C ALA A 130 -13.71 -3.83 6.73
N SER A 131 -14.06 -4.02 8.00
CA SER A 131 -14.97 -3.15 8.75
C SER A 131 -14.41 -1.72 8.87
N ARG A 132 -13.14 -1.59 9.27
CA ARG A 132 -12.44 -0.30 9.36
C ARG A 132 -12.28 0.37 7.99
N TYR A 133 -11.96 -0.41 6.97
CA TYR A 133 -11.78 0.10 5.62
C TYR A 133 -13.09 0.67 5.06
N ALA A 134 -14.21 -0.03 5.24
CA ALA A 134 -15.53 0.45 4.84
C ALA A 134 -15.98 1.71 5.62
N ARG A 135 -15.57 1.85 6.88
CA ARG A 135 -15.80 3.09 7.66
C ARG A 135 -15.01 4.28 7.10
N ARG A 136 -13.75 4.08 6.73
CA ARG A 136 -12.88 5.11 6.14
C ARG A 136 -13.35 5.51 4.74
N THR A 137 -13.60 4.51 3.90
CA THR A 137 -14.02 4.68 2.51
C THR A 137 -15.23 3.79 2.25
N PRO A 138 -16.46 4.33 2.27
CA PRO A 138 -17.66 3.53 2.02
C PRO A 138 -17.59 2.80 0.68
N PRO A 139 -18.08 1.55 0.56
CA PRO A 139 -17.94 0.73 -0.66
C PRO A 139 -18.34 1.44 -1.96
N ARG A 140 -19.42 2.24 -1.92
CA ARG A 140 -19.89 3.05 -3.07
C ARG A 140 -18.91 4.15 -3.54
N ARG A 141 -17.87 4.44 -2.76
CA ARG A 141 -16.81 5.43 -3.04
C ARG A 141 -15.44 4.79 -3.24
N MET A 142 -15.34 3.47 -3.13
CA MET A 142 -14.09 2.75 -3.37
C MET A 142 -13.76 2.76 -4.86
N LEU A 143 -12.48 2.94 -5.16
CA LEU A 143 -11.92 2.67 -6.48
C LEU A 143 -11.95 1.15 -6.76
N PRO A 144 -11.86 0.70 -8.02
CA PRO A 144 -11.95 -0.72 -8.36
C PRO A 144 -10.93 -1.62 -7.65
N ASN A 145 -9.70 -1.13 -7.44
CA ASN A 145 -8.65 -1.84 -6.70
C ASN A 145 -8.98 -1.97 -5.20
N GLN A 146 -9.53 -0.91 -4.59
CA GLN A 146 -9.97 -0.85 -3.20
C GLN A 146 -11.16 -1.77 -2.96
N GLU A 147 -12.15 -1.76 -3.86
CA GLU A 147 -13.33 -2.62 -3.79
C GLU A 147 -12.95 -4.10 -3.87
N LYS A 148 -12.01 -4.45 -4.77
CA LYS A 148 -11.47 -5.80 -4.88
C LYS A 148 -10.83 -6.27 -3.58
N LEU A 149 -9.98 -5.44 -2.97
CA LEU A 149 -9.37 -5.75 -1.67
C LEU A 149 -10.41 -5.87 -0.57
N TRP A 150 -11.34 -4.91 -0.45
CA TRP A 150 -12.37 -4.93 0.57
C TRP A 150 -13.24 -6.19 0.48
N LYS A 151 -13.64 -6.60 -0.74
CA LYS A 151 -14.40 -7.85 -0.95
C LYS A 151 -13.62 -9.09 -0.52
N ALA A 152 -12.31 -9.11 -0.76
CA ALA A 152 -11.44 -10.20 -0.31
C ALA A 152 -11.34 -10.24 1.22
N LEU A 153 -11.11 -9.10 1.87
CA LEU A 153 -11.07 -8.99 3.34
C LEU A 153 -12.41 -9.34 4.00
N ALA A 154 -13.53 -8.98 3.37
CA ALA A 154 -14.87 -9.22 3.89
C ALA A 154 -15.35 -10.68 3.73
N ARG A 155 -14.60 -11.51 2.99
CA ARG A 155 -14.90 -12.92 2.72
C ARG A 155 -13.64 -13.77 2.95
N PRO A 156 -13.11 -13.81 4.19
CA PRO A 156 -11.91 -14.58 4.51
C PRO A 156 -12.15 -16.08 4.38
#